data_AF-A0A6N7GNZ0-F1
#
_entry.id   AF-A0A6N7GNZ0-F1
#
_cell.length_a   1.000
_cell.length_b   1.000
_cell.length_c   1.000
_cell.angle_alpha   90.00
_cell.angle_beta   90.00
_cell.angle_gamma   90.00
#
_symmetry.space_group_name_H-M   'P 1'
#
loop_
_entity.id
_entity.type
_entity.pdbx_description
1 polymer ?
#
loop_
_entity_poly.entity_id
_entity_poly.type
_entity_poly.pdbx_seq_one_letter_code
_entity_poly.pdbx_strand_id
1 'polypeptide(L)' 'MRRSIGVIVLATLAMSAEPAWTLANPASVFRVKSGGKSEIRNGPRGQYGVCRLPNGRVVDEWSYYRRMKGKRGAR' A
#
# COMPACT_ATOMS: atom_id res chain seq x y z
N MET A 1 25.24 49.78 -25.42
CA MET A 1 25.83 48.98 -24.32
C MET A 1 24.74 48.11 -23.72
N ARG A 2 24.82 46.80 -23.99
CA ARG A 2 23.82 45.79 -23.62
C ARG A 2 23.99 45.53 -22.12
N ARG A 3 23.13 46.09 -21.28
CA ARG A 3 23.13 45.79 -19.84
C ARG A 3 22.34 44.51 -19.63
N SER A 4 23.11 43.48 -19.30
CA SER A 4 22.79 42.10 -18.96
C SER A 4 21.45 41.91 -18.23
N ILE A 5 20.37 41.70 -18.98
CA ILE A 5 19.16 41.04 -18.50
C ILE A 5 19.35 39.58 -18.88
N GLY A 6 19.79 38.73 -17.95
CA GLY A 6 19.77 37.29 -18.24
C GLY A 6 20.82 36.46 -17.53
N VAL A 7 20.83 36.43 -16.19
CA VAL A 7 21.33 35.25 -15.45
C VAL A 7 20.61 35.09 -14.11
N ILE A 8 19.27 35.25 -14.08
CA ILE A 8 18.46 34.73 -12.96
C ILE A 8 17.43 33.77 -13.54
N VAL A 9 17.92 32.80 -14.32
CA VAL A 9 17.12 31.63 -14.69
C VAL A 9 17.20 30.67 -13.51
N LEU A 10 16.14 30.70 -12.71
CA LEU A 10 15.43 29.50 -12.27
C LEU A 10 16.26 28.40 -11.56
N ALA A 11 16.85 28.69 -10.41
CA ALA A 11 17.41 27.67 -9.50
C ALA A 11 16.34 27.10 -8.55
N THR A 12 15.15 26.79 -9.05
CA THR A 12 14.09 26.11 -8.28
C THR A 12 13.69 24.85 -9.03
N LEU A 13 13.71 23.70 -8.34
CA LEU A 13 13.28 22.34 -8.75
C LEU A 13 14.42 21.34 -9.02
N ALA A 14 15.24 21.07 -8.01
CA ALA A 14 15.90 19.77 -7.89
C ALA A 14 15.50 19.12 -6.55
N MET A 15 14.19 18.98 -6.33
CA MET A 15 13.68 18.04 -5.32
C MET A 15 13.69 16.66 -5.97
N SER A 16 14.84 16.00 -5.96
CA SER A 16 14.92 14.60 -6.38
C SER A 16 13.96 13.79 -5.51
N ALA A 17 12.95 13.18 -6.12
CA ALA A 17 12.09 12.23 -5.43
C ALA A 17 12.97 11.07 -4.99
N GLU A 18 13.28 11.00 -3.71
CA GLU A 18 13.94 9.83 -3.13
C GLU A 18 13.08 8.60 -3.44
N PRO A 19 13.69 7.43 -3.72
CA PRO A 19 12.94 6.19 -3.83
C PRO A 19 12.16 5.95 -2.54
N ALA A 20 10.84 6.21 -2.59
CA ALA A 20 9.95 5.86 -1.50
C ALA A 20 9.82 4.34 -1.48
N TRP A 21 10.51 3.70 -0.55
CA TRP A 21 10.35 2.27 -0.30
C TRP A 21 8.94 2.03 0.24
N THR A 22 8.02 1.62 -0.63
CA THR A 22 6.69 1.19 -0.17
C THR A 22 6.80 -0.21 0.41
N LEU A 23 6.72 -0.31 1.74
CA LEU A 23 6.63 -1.62 2.37
C LEU A 23 5.27 -2.22 2.02
N ALA A 24 5.27 -3.35 1.33
CA ALA A 24 4.03 -4.03 0.97
C ALA A 24 3.20 -4.35 2.23
N ASN A 25 1.89 -4.09 2.18
CA ASN A 25 0.99 -4.42 3.27
C ASN A 25 1.06 -5.94 3.56
N PRO A 26 1.49 -6.36 4.77
CA PRO A 26 1.71 -7.76 5.07
C PRO A 26 0.43 -8.61 5.02
N ALA A 27 -0.75 -8.04 5.32
CA ALA A 27 -2.03 -8.71 5.18
C ALA A 27 -2.36 -8.95 3.70
N SER A 28 -2.11 -7.95 2.84
CA SER A 28 -2.28 -8.08 1.39
C SER A 28 -1.34 -9.13 0.77
N VAL A 29 -0.07 -9.15 1.18
CA VAL A 29 0.89 -10.17 0.73
C VAL A 29 0.48 -11.58 1.17
N PHE A 30 0.07 -11.72 2.44
CA PHE A 30 -0.39 -13.01 2.98
C PHE A 30 -1.62 -13.54 2.23
N ARG A 31 -2.53 -12.63 1.86
CA ARG A 31 -3.71 -12.96 1.07
C ARG A 31 -3.35 -13.61 -0.27
N VAL A 32 -2.46 -12.97 -1.02
CA VAL A 32 -2.02 -13.47 -2.34
C VAL A 32 -1.39 -14.85 -2.18
N LYS A 33 -0.55 -15.05 -1.15
CA LYS A 33 0.01 -16.36 -0.81
C LYS A 33 -1.03 -17.41 -0.42
N SER A 34 -2.19 -16.98 0.07
CA SER A 34 -3.32 -17.85 0.43
C SER A 34 -4.30 -18.07 -0.73
N GLY A 35 -3.99 -17.57 -1.94
CA GLY A 35 -4.85 -17.68 -3.13
C GLY A 35 -6.05 -16.73 -3.14
N GLY A 36 -6.10 -15.74 -2.23
CA GLY A 36 -7.21 -14.79 -2.14
C GLY A 36 -7.01 -13.51 -2.95
N LYS A 37 -8.11 -12.78 -3.21
CA LYS A 37 -8.14 -11.50 -3.94
C LYS A 37 -8.41 -10.29 -3.03
N SER A 38 -7.73 -9.19 -3.32
CA SER A 38 -7.83 -7.89 -2.63
C SER A 38 -9.08 -7.14 -3.07
N GLU A 39 -9.86 -6.63 -2.13
CA GLU A 39 -10.91 -5.65 -2.41
C GLU A 39 -10.83 -4.53 -1.37
N ILE A 40 -10.87 -3.29 -1.82
CA ILE A 40 -11.07 -2.14 -0.95
C ILE A 40 -12.55 -1.82 -0.92
N ARG A 41 -13.09 -1.56 0.27
CA ARG A 41 -14.49 -1.20 0.49
C ARG A 41 -14.60 0.11 1.23
N ASN A 42 -15.62 0.87 0.92
CA ASN A 42 -15.99 2.07 1.68
C ASN A 42 -16.87 1.66 2.85
N GLY A 43 -16.60 2.22 4.03
CA GLY A 43 -17.44 2.07 5.21
C GLY A 43 -17.58 3.38 5.97
N PRO A 44 -18.36 3.39 7.05
CA PRO A 44 -18.61 4.61 7.86
C PRO A 44 -17.34 5.24 8.44
N ARG A 45 -16.25 4.47 8.55
CA ARG A 45 -14.95 4.90 9.08
C ARG A 45 -13.88 5.09 8.00
N GLY A 46 -14.30 5.19 6.74
CA GLY A 46 -13.40 5.27 5.58
C GLY A 46 -13.20 3.92 4.89
N GLN A 47 -12.11 3.83 4.11
CA GLN A 47 -11.79 2.65 3.32
C GLN A 47 -11.17 1.54 4.17
N TYR A 48 -11.56 0.29 3.89
CA TYR A 48 -11.00 -0.90 4.53
C TYR A 48 -10.77 -2.03 3.52
N GLY A 49 -9.75 -2.84 3.78
CA GLY A 49 -9.38 -3.96 2.93
C GLY A 49 -10.05 -5.27 3.35
N VAL A 50 -10.61 -6.00 2.39
CA VAL A 50 -11.10 -7.36 2.58
C VAL A 50 -10.36 -8.34 1.66
N CYS A 51 -10.40 -9.61 2.06
CA CYS A 51 -9.93 -10.74 1.29
C CYS A 51 -11.12 -11.58 0.81
N ARG A 52 -11.26 -11.74 -0.50
CA ARG A 52 -12.08 -12.80 -1.08
C ARG A 52 -11.25 -14.08 -1.19
N LEU A 53 -11.59 -15.10 -0.41
CA LEU A 53 -10.91 -16.40 -0.36
C LEU A 53 -11.36 -17.31 -1.52
N PRO A 54 -10.58 -18.36 -1.87
CA PRO A 54 -10.93 -19.30 -2.95
C PRO A 54 -12.28 -19.99 -2.77
N ASN A 55 -12.72 -20.20 -1.53
CA ASN A 55 -14.03 -20.77 -1.20
C ASN A 55 -15.17 -19.74 -1.24
N GLY A 56 -14.95 -18.57 -1.83
CA GLY A 56 -15.94 -17.50 -1.97
C GLY A 56 -16.15 -16.65 -0.71
N ARG A 57 -15.58 -17.03 0.44
CA ARG A 57 -15.74 -16.26 1.68
C ARG A 57 -15.05 -14.90 1.58
N VAL A 58 -15.70 -13.86 2.08
CA VAL A 58 -15.11 -12.53 2.25
C VAL A 58 -14.82 -12.30 3.72
N VAL A 59 -13.60 -11.90 4.04
CA VAL A 59 -13.14 -11.64 5.42
C VAL A 59 -12.32 -10.37 5.47
N ASP A 60 -12.37 -9.65 6.60
CA ASP A 60 -11.45 -8.54 6.87
C ASP A 60 -9.99 -9.01 6.79
N GLU A 61 -9.15 -8.28 6.04
CA GLU A 61 -7.81 -8.75 5.69
C GLU A 61 -6.88 -8.88 6.89
N TRP A 62 -6.99 -7.94 7.84
CA TRP A 62 -6.13 -7.88 9.03
C TRP A 62 -6.54 -8.93 10.06
N SER A 63 -7.85 -9.14 10.22
CA SER A 63 -8.39 -10.20 11.07
C SER A 63 -8.01 -11.58 10.54
N TYR A 64 -8.05 -11.79 9.22
CA TYR A 64 -7.59 -13.02 8.59
C TYR A 64 -6.08 -13.24 8.81
N TYR A 65 -5.26 -12.23 8.54
CA TYR A 65 -3.82 -12.28 8.72
C TYR A 65 -3.42 -12.67 10.16
N ARG A 66 -3.96 -11.96 11.17
CA ARG A 66 -3.65 -12.22 12.58
C ARG A 66 -4.08 -13.62 13.01
N ARG A 67 -5.29 -14.06 12.62
CA ARG A 67 -5.80 -15.39 12.94
C ARG A 67 -4.92 -16.49 12.35
N MET A 68 -4.47 -16.35 11.11
CA MET A 68 -3.66 -17.38 10.45
C MET A 68 -2.22 -17.38 10.94
N LYS A 69 -1.63 -16.21 11.23
CA LYS A 69 -0.32 -16.10 11.89
C LYS A 69 -0.34 -16.77 13.27
N GLY A 70 -1.37 -16.53 14.09
CA GLY A 70 -1.52 -17.16 15.40
C GLY A 70 -1.67 -18.67 15.32
N LYS A 71 -2.44 -19.18 14.34
CA LYS A 71 -2.57 -20.63 14.10
C LYS A 71 -1.29 -21.30 13.62
N ARG A 72 -0.42 -20.58 12.92
CA ARG A 72 0.82 -21.12 12.36
C ARG A 72 1.96 -21.19 13.38
N GLY A 73 1.90 -20.43 14.47
CA GLY A 73 2.82 -20.54 15.60
C GLY A 73 2.40 -21.54 16.68
N ALA A 74 1.19 -22.09 16.57
CA ALA A 74 0.66 -23.12 17.48
C ALA A 74 0.77 -24.54 16.90
N ARG A 75 1.57 -24.72 15.85
CA ARG A 75 1.75 -25.97 15.11
C ARG A 75 3.22 -26.30 15.01
#